data_AF-A0A7D6VGN7-F1
#
_entry.id   AF-A0A7D6VGN7-F1
#
_cell.length_a   1.000
_cell.length_b   1.000
_cell.length_c   1.000
_cell.angle_alpha   90.00
_cell.angle_beta   90.00
_cell.angle_gamma   90.00
#
_symmetry.space_group_name_H-M   'P 1'
#
loop_
_entity.id
_entity.type
_entity.pdbx_description
1 polymer ?
#
loop_
_entity_poly.entity_id
_entity_poly.type
_entity_poly.pdbx_seq_one_letter_code
_entity_poly.pdbx_strand_id
1 'polypeptide(L)' 'MTVPDEEQQISELVTRLAGKFPHLTAGVVGAEVRGIHREFEGHRVREFIPLLVERIAERQLSKREFYRSLDHLSA' A
#
# COMPACT_ATOMS: atom_id res chain seq x y z
N MET A 1 9.14 -18.03 16.91
CA MET A 1 8.36 -16.94 16.32
C MET A 1 7.83 -17.43 14.99
N THR A 2 6.50 -17.49 14.83
CA THR A 2 5.85 -17.85 13.56
C THR A 2 5.88 -16.64 12.63
N VAL A 3 6.19 -16.87 11.35
CA VAL A 3 6.04 -15.82 10.33
C VAL A 3 4.53 -15.52 10.21
N PRO A 4 4.11 -14.25 10.24
CA PRO A 4 2.70 -13.89 10.04
C PRO A 4 2.21 -14.37 8.68
N ASP A 5 0.95 -14.79 8.62
CA ASP A 5 0.31 -15.15 7.34
C ASP A 5 0.19 -13.91 6.43
N GLU A 6 0.07 -14.14 5.13
CA GLU A 6 -0.01 -13.09 4.11
C GLU A 6 -1.05 -12.02 4.46
N GLU A 7 -2.25 -12.41 4.91
CA GLU A 7 -3.30 -11.44 5.27
C GLU A 7 -2.91 -10.53 6.43
N GLN A 8 -2.19 -11.08 7.42
CA GLN A 8 -1.67 -10.33 8.54
C GLN A 8 -0.56 -9.37 8.09
N GLN A 9 0.34 -9.83 7.21
CA GLN A 9 1.38 -8.98 6.63
C GLN A 9 0.79 -7.81 5.83
N ILE A 10 -0.27 -8.04 5.06
CA ILE A 10 -0.98 -6.98 4.33
C ILE A 10 -1.66 -6.00 5.29
N SER A 11 -2.28 -6.48 6.37
CA SER A 11 -2.90 -5.59 7.36
C SER A 11 -1.86 -4.70 8.08
N GLU A 12 -0.71 -5.27 8.46
CA GLU A 12 0.39 -4.52 9.07
C GLU A 12 1.02 -3.53 8.09
N LEU A 13 1.11 -3.90 6.81
CA LEU A 13 1.57 -3.03 5.74
C LEU A 13 0.66 -1.80 5.59
N VAL A 14 -0.67 -1.96 5.61
CA VAL A 14 -1.61 -0.83 5.58
C VAL A 14 -1.35 0.15 6.73
N THR A 15 -1.20 -0.37 7.95
CA THR A 15 -0.90 0.47 9.13
C THR A 15 0.43 1.21 8.97
N ARG A 16 1.48 0.54 8.50
CA ARG A 16 2.80 1.14 8.28
C ARG A 16 2.76 2.23 7.21
N LEU A 17 2.11 1.97 6.08
CA LEU A 17 2.01 2.94 4.99
C LEU A 17 1.11 4.12 5.35
N ALA A 18 0.05 3.91 6.13
CA ALA A 18 -0.78 5.01 6.63
C ALA A 18 0.02 5.97 7.53
N GLY A 19 0.95 5.44 8.34
CA GLY A 19 1.91 6.26 9.09
C GLY A 19 2.94 6.97 8.20
N LYS A 20 3.37 6.33 7.10
CA LYS A 20 4.34 6.89 6.15
C LYS A 20 3.78 8.03 5.29
N PHE A 21 2.49 7.97 4.97
CA PHE A 21 1.79 8.93 4.09
C PHE A 21 0.67 9.66 4.85
N PRO A 22 1.01 10.51 5.85
CA PRO A 22 0.01 11.12 6.75
C PRO A 22 -0.93 12.13 6.06
N HIS A 23 -0.60 12.60 4.85
CA HIS A 23 -1.49 13.48 4.08
C HIS A 23 -2.55 12.72 3.27
N LEU A 24 -2.40 11.40 3.14
CA LEU A 24 -3.43 10.49 2.64
C LEU A 24 -4.22 9.91 3.81
N THR A 25 -5.53 9.74 3.62
CA THR A 25 -6.35 9.08 4.64
C THR A 25 -6.00 7.59 4.70
N ALA A 26 -6.10 7.00 5.89
CA ALA A 26 -5.89 5.55 6.07
C ALA A 26 -6.80 4.71 5.15
N GLY A 27 -8.01 5.19 4.83
CA GLY A 27 -8.90 4.56 3.87
C GLY A 27 -8.36 4.54 2.44
N VAL A 28 -7.72 5.63 1.99
CA VAL A 28 -7.07 5.69 0.66
C VAL A 28 -5.89 4.73 0.60
N VAL A 29 -5.04 4.73 1.63
CA VAL A 29 -3.90 3.81 1.72
C VAL A 29 -4.37 2.36 1.73
N GLY A 30 -5.38 2.04 2.56
CA GLY A 30 -5.95 0.70 2.64
C GLY A 30 -6.55 0.23 1.33
N ALA A 31 -7.28 1.10 0.62
CA ALA A 31 -7.87 0.78 -0.67
C ALA A 31 -6.80 0.49 -1.73
N GLU A 32 -5.72 1.28 -1.79
CA GLU A 32 -4.61 1.05 -2.72
C GLU A 32 -3.91 -0.30 -2.44
N VAL A 33 -3.50 -0.53 -1.19
CA VAL A 33 -2.80 -1.76 -0.80
C VAL A 33 -3.66 -3.00 -1.08
N ARG A 34 -4.93 -2.99 -0.66
CA ARG A 34 -5.85 -4.10 -0.86
C ARG A 34 -6.23 -4.28 -2.34
N GLY A 35 -6.30 -3.19 -3.11
CA GLY A 35 -6.51 -3.23 -4.55
C GLY A 35 -5.39 -3.98 -5.27
N ILE A 36 -4.13 -3.61 -5.00
CA ILE A 36 -2.95 -4.27 -5.57
C ILE A 36 -2.87 -5.73 -5.11
N HIS A 37 -3.11 -5.99 -3.83
CA HIS A 37 -3.10 -7.37 -3.29
C HIS A 37 -4.10 -8.28 -3.99
N ARG A 38 -5.30 -7.76 -4.31
CA ARG A 38 -6.34 -8.51 -5.05
C ARG A 38 -5.90 -8.91 -6.45
N GLU A 39 -5.03 -8.13 -7.10
CA GLU A 39 -4.49 -8.48 -8.43
C GLU A 39 -3.69 -9.80 -8.41
N PHE A 40 -3.24 -10.26 -7.23
CA PHE A 40 -2.48 -11.49 -7.08
C PHE A 40 -3.29 -12.72 -6.60
N GLU A 41 -4.61 -12.62 -6.39
CA GLU A 41 -5.42 -13.72 -5.80
C GLU A 41 -5.30 -15.07 -6.54
N GLY A 42 -5.05 -15.06 -7.86
CA GLY A 42 -4.90 -16.26 -8.69
C GLY A 42 -3.49 -16.84 -8.79
N HIS A 43 -2.48 -16.24 -8.14
CA HIS A 43 -1.09 -16.66 -8.26
C HIS A 43 -0.76 -17.84 -7.33
N ARG A 44 -0.06 -18.86 -7.85
CA ARG A 44 0.30 -20.07 -7.09
C ARG A 44 1.43 -19.85 -6.08
N VAL A 45 2.38 -18.96 -6.38
CA VAL A 45 3.51 -18.64 -5.49
C VAL A 45 3.18 -17.33 -4.80
N ARG A 46 3.05 -17.38 -3.47
CA ARG A 46 2.54 -16.26 -2.67
C ARG A 46 3.51 -15.66 -1.67
N GLU A 47 4.64 -16.32 -1.41
CA GLU A 47 5.64 -15.88 -0.40
C GLU A 47 6.19 -14.46 -0.64
N PHE A 48 6.19 -14.00 -1.89
CA PHE A 48 6.68 -12.67 -2.28
C PHE A 48 5.58 -11.62 -2.46
N ILE A 49 4.29 -12.01 -2.40
CA ILE A 49 3.18 -11.07 -2.64
C ILE A 49 3.23 -9.88 -1.68
N PRO A 50 3.43 -10.04 -0.36
CA PRO A 50 3.50 -8.89 0.55
C PRO A 50 4.55 -7.85 0.15
N LEU A 51 5.74 -8.31 -0.28
CA LEU A 51 6.84 -7.44 -0.70
C LEU A 51 6.54 -6.72 -2.03
N LEU A 52 5.90 -7.42 -2.97
CA LEU A 52 5.49 -6.82 -4.24
C LEU A 52 4.40 -5.77 -4.03
N VAL A 53 3.39 -6.08 -3.22
CA VAL A 53 2.32 -5.15 -2.85
C VAL A 53 2.90 -3.91 -2.20
N GLU A 54 3.83 -4.05 -1.24
CA GLU A 54 4.50 -2.91 -0.60
C GLU A 54 5.18 -2.01 -1.63
N ARG A 55 6.05 -2.56 -2.50
CA ARG A 55 6.77 -1.75 -3.49
C ARG A 55 5.85 -1.02 -4.48
N ILE A 56 4.77 -1.67 -4.91
CA ILE A 56 3.81 -1.07 -5.86
C ILE A 56 3.02 0.03 -5.13
N ALA A 57 2.53 -0.25 -3.91
CA ALA A 57 1.77 0.70 -3.12
C ALA A 57 2.60 1.95 -2.80
N GLU A 58 3.85 1.79 -2.36
CA GLU A 58 4.73 2.93 -2.10
C GLU A 58 4.89 3.83 -3.34
N ARG A 59 5.06 3.23 -4.53
CA ARG A 59 5.18 3.97 -5.77
C ARG A 59 3.89 4.72 -6.12
N GLN A 60 2.72 4.08 -5.98
CA GLN A 60 1.41 4.68 -6.28
C GLN A 60 1.09 5.81 -5.30
N LEU A 61 1.30 5.59 -4.00
CA LEU A 61 1.02 6.56 -2.95
C LEU A 61 1.97 7.77 -3.05
N SER A 62 3.25 7.56 -3.34
CA SER A 62 4.21 8.65 -3.57
C SER A 62 3.80 9.53 -4.75
N LYS A 63 3.29 8.93 -5.84
CA LYS A 63 2.75 9.71 -6.97
C LYS A 63 1.54 10.54 -6.56
N ARG A 64 0.60 9.96 -5.80
CA ARG A 64 -0.60 10.66 -5.32
C ARG A 64 -0.26 11.86 -4.43
N GLU A 65 0.68 11.69 -3.50
CA GLU A 65 1.17 12.78 -2.65
C GLU A 65 1.84 13.88 -3.45
N PHE A 66 2.64 13.51 -4.46
CA PHE A 66 3.29 14.49 -5.33
C PHE A 66 2.27 15.34 -6.10
N TYR A 67 1.25 14.71 -6.70
CA TYR A 67 0.19 15.46 -7.40
C TYR A 67 -0.62 16.36 -6.45
N ARG A 68 -0.95 15.88 -5.25
CA ARG A 68 -1.63 16.71 -4.23
C ARG A 68 -0.82 17.95 -3.83
N SER A 69 0.50 17.81 -3.73
CA SER A 69 1.39 18.95 -3.43
C SER A 69 1.42 19.95 -4.60
N LEU A 70 1.37 19.48 -5.84
CA LEU A 70 1.28 20.34 -7.03
C LEU A 70 -0.05 21.12 -7.09
N ASP A 71 -1.17 20.51 -6.68
CA ASP A 71 -2.47 21.19 -6.60
C ASP A 71 -2.41 22.38 -5.61
N HIS A 72 -1.65 22.27 -4.52
CA HIS A 72 -1.46 23.37 -3.56
C HIS A 72 -0.48 24.46 -4.04
N LEU A 73 0.39 24.17 -5.02
CA LEU A 73 1.33 25.15 -5.57
C LEU A 73 0.73 26.03 -6.69
N SER A 74 -0.43 25.66 -7.22
CA SER A 74 -1.11 26.37 -8.32
C SER A 74 -2.23 27.31 -7.86
N ALA A 75 -2.44 27.46 -6.55
CA ALA A 75 -3.45 28.33 -5.93
C ALA A 75 -2.80 29.56 -5.29
#